data_AF-A0A088GER2-F1
#
_entry.id   AF-A0A088GER2-F1
#
_cell.length_a   1.000
_cell.length_b   1.000
_cell.length_c   1.000
_cell.angle_alpha   90.00
_cell.angle_beta   90.00
_cell.angle_gamma   90.00
#
_symmetry.space_group_name_H-M   'P 1'
#
loop_
_entity.id
_entity.type
_entity.pdbx_description
1 polymer ?
#
loop_
_entity_poly.entity_id
_entity_poly.type
_entity_poly.pdbx_seq_one_letter_code
_entity_poly.pdbx_strand_id
1 'polypeptide(L)'
;MRQNALLEKLTADQLRTDLPEFRAGDTVRVHARIVEGTRERVQLFEGVVIKRQGTGIQATYTVRKISSGVGVERTFPLHSPRVDKIEVVRYGRVRRAKLYYLRALHGKAARIPEARLNPRINKNHLIREVVFLLFWHKRLAGSVKLLHN
;
A
#
# COMPACT_ATOMS: atom_id res chain seq x y z
N MET A 1 -0.21 -24.86 -3.12
CA MET A 1 -0.38 -25.37 -1.74
C MET A 1 -1.83 -25.13 -1.38
N ARG A 2 -2.65 -26.19 -1.23
CA ARG A 2 -4.00 -26.05 -0.67
C ARG A 2 -3.83 -25.66 0.79
N GLN A 3 -4.29 -24.47 1.16
CA GLN A 3 -4.33 -24.09 2.56
C GLN A 3 -5.45 -24.89 3.22
N ASN A 4 -5.18 -25.47 4.39
CA ASN A 4 -6.19 -26.23 5.13
C ASN A 4 -7.32 -25.27 5.50
N ALA A 5 -8.56 -25.56 5.08
CA ALA A 5 -9.71 -24.66 5.23
C ALA A 5 -9.97 -24.25 6.71
N LEU A 6 -9.59 -25.08 7.67
CA LEU A 6 -9.63 -24.75 9.10
C LEU A 6 -8.69 -23.61 9.48
N LEU A 7 -7.47 -23.59 8.94
CA LEU A 7 -6.49 -22.54 9.20
C LEU A 7 -6.90 -21.20 8.60
N GLU A 8 -7.56 -21.22 7.44
CA GLU A 8 -8.09 -19.99 6.83
C GLU A 8 -9.17 -19.37 7.70
N LYS A 9 -10.12 -20.17 8.21
CA LYS A 9 -11.16 -19.69 9.13
C LYS A 9 -10.56 -19.09 10.41
N LEU A 10 -9.53 -19.71 10.98
CA LEU A 10 -8.88 -19.22 12.20
C LEU A 10 -8.08 -17.91 11.98
N THR A 11 -7.59 -17.68 10.76
CA THR A 11 -6.72 -16.54 10.46
C THR A 11 -7.47 -15.37 9.83
N ALA A 12 -8.74 -15.57 9.44
CA ALA A 12 -9.57 -14.56 8.80
C ALA A 12 -9.68 -13.28 9.62
N ASP A 13 -9.87 -13.39 10.94
CA ASP A 13 -10.03 -12.25 11.85
C ASP A 13 -8.75 -11.41 12.00
N GLN A 14 -7.59 -11.98 11.66
CA GLN A 14 -6.30 -11.30 11.73
C GLN A 14 -5.95 -10.58 10.41
N LEU A 15 -6.78 -10.71 9.37
CA LEU A 15 -6.54 -10.06 8.10
C LEU A 15 -6.99 -8.60 8.14
N ARG A 16 -6.01 -7.71 7.97
CA ARG A 16 -6.23 -6.27 7.81
C ARG A 16 -6.85 -5.91 6.45
N THR A 17 -7.82 -5.00 6.48
CA THR A 17 -8.55 -4.47 5.30
C THR A 17 -8.13 -3.05 4.91
N ASP A 18 -7.37 -2.36 5.76
CA ASP A 18 -6.97 -0.95 5.63
C ASP A 18 -5.71 -0.73 4.75
N LEU A 19 -5.24 -1.78 4.08
CA LEU A 19 -3.96 -1.79 3.39
C LEU A 19 -4.10 -1.30 1.94
N PRO A 20 -3.26 -0.35 1.48
CA PRO A 20 -3.31 0.11 0.10
C PRO A 20 -2.80 -0.96 -0.86
N GLU A 21 -3.26 -0.90 -2.12
CA GLU A 21 -2.77 -1.80 -3.16
C GLU A 21 -1.42 -1.35 -3.73
N PHE A 22 -0.36 -2.12 -3.42
CA PHE A 22 0.98 -1.91 -3.97
C PHE A 22 1.64 -3.21 -4.47
N ARG A 23 2.61 -3.06 -5.36
CA ARG A 23 3.38 -4.17 -5.94
C ARG A 23 4.88 -3.91 -5.88
N ALA A 24 5.67 -4.89 -6.28
CA ALA A 24 7.10 -4.69 -6.46
C ALA A 24 7.37 -3.54 -7.46
N GLY A 25 8.34 -2.69 -7.12
CA GLY A 25 8.72 -1.51 -7.90
C GLY A 25 8.14 -0.21 -7.35
N ASP A 26 7.07 -0.26 -6.58
CA ASP A 26 6.53 0.93 -5.93
C ASP A 26 7.41 1.37 -4.76
N THR A 27 7.40 2.67 -4.48
CA THR A 27 8.03 3.25 -3.29
C THR A 27 6.96 3.38 -2.22
N VAL A 28 7.19 2.76 -1.07
CA VAL A 28 6.28 2.77 0.07
C VAL A 28 6.97 3.35 1.29
N ARG A 29 6.19 4.02 2.12
CA ARG A 29 6.56 4.49 3.45
C ARG A 29 5.82 3.65 4.48
N VAL A 30 6.58 2.90 5.26
CA VAL A 30 6.06 2.00 6.29
C VAL A 30 6.27 2.65 7.65
N HIS A 31 5.19 2.83 8.40
CA HIS A 31 5.22 3.28 9.80
C HIS A 31 5.36 2.05 10.69
N ALA A 32 6.59 1.71 11.07
CA ALA A 32 6.87 0.53 11.88
C ALA A 32 7.02 0.92 13.36
N ARG A 33 6.24 0.27 14.24
CA ARG A 33 6.43 0.37 15.68
C ARG A 33 7.71 -0.37 16.09
N ILE A 34 8.56 0.32 16.82
CA ILE A 34 9.78 -0.23 17.40
C ILE A 34 9.67 -0.07 18.92
N VAL A 35 9.88 -1.17 19.61
CA VAL A 35 9.89 -1.25 21.07
C VAL A 35 11.35 -1.27 21.51
N GLU A 36 11.76 -0.29 22.29
CA GLU A 36 13.08 -0.22 22.92
C GLU A 36 12.90 -0.25 24.43
N GLY A 37 12.97 -1.45 25.00
CA GLY A 37 12.68 -1.68 26.41
C GLY A 37 11.23 -1.31 26.73
N THR A 38 11.04 -0.24 27.50
CA THR A 38 9.72 0.26 27.93
C THR A 38 9.13 1.35 27.04
N ARG A 39 9.91 1.90 26.08
CA ARG A 39 9.44 2.97 25.19
C ARG A 39 9.09 2.42 23.82
N GLU A 40 7.93 2.83 23.31
CA GLU A 40 7.53 2.57 21.94
C GLU A 40 7.65 3.84 21.10
N ARG A 41 8.15 3.69 19.87
CA ARG A 41 8.13 4.77 18.87
C ARG A 41 7.78 4.24 17.49
N VAL A 42 7.20 5.12 16.68
CA VAL A 42 6.96 4.84 15.26
C VAL A 42 8.15 5.30 14.45
N GLN A 43 8.86 4.36 13.81
CA GLN A 43 9.93 4.66 12.87
C GLN A 43 9.43 4.54 11.44
N LEU A 44 9.72 5.57 10.64
CA LEU A 44 9.41 5.58 9.22
C LEU A 44 10.49 4.84 8.43
N PHE A 45 10.06 3.86 7.63
CA PHE A 45 10.92 3.17 6.68
C PHE A 45 10.38 3.37 5.27
N GLU A 46 10.99 4.31 4.54
CA GLU A 46 10.65 4.61 3.16
C GLU A 46 11.65 3.97 2.20
N GLY A 47 11.14 3.27 1.18
CA GLY A 47 11.97 2.63 0.17
C GLY A 47 11.18 1.91 -0.90
N VAL A 48 11.90 1.27 -1.82
CA VAL A 48 11.32 0.52 -2.93
C VAL A 48 10.94 -0.88 -2.49
N VAL A 49 9.74 -1.32 -2.81
CA VAL A 49 9.32 -2.72 -2.63
C VAL A 49 10.02 -3.58 -3.67
N ILE A 50 10.92 -4.47 -3.25
CA ILE A 50 11.67 -5.34 -4.17
C ILE A 50 11.00 -6.70 -4.38
N LYS A 51 10.15 -7.10 -3.44
CA LYS A 51 9.43 -8.37 -3.45
C LYS A 51 8.14 -8.25 -2.64
N ARG A 52 7.09 -8.87 -3.14
CA ARG A 52 5.90 -9.24 -2.38
C ARG A 52 5.65 -10.73 -2.63
N GLN A 53 5.37 -11.49 -1.58
CA GLN A 53 5.20 -12.94 -1.66
C GLN A 53 4.23 -13.45 -0.59
N GLY A 54 3.77 -14.68 -0.75
CA GLY A 54 2.82 -15.30 0.18
C GLY A 54 1.39 -14.82 -0.05
N THR A 55 0.48 -15.46 0.68
CA THR A 55 -0.97 -15.30 0.59
C THR A 55 -1.57 -15.31 1.99
N GLY A 56 -2.73 -14.65 2.15
CA GLY A 56 -3.40 -14.57 3.45
C GLY A 56 -2.50 -13.97 4.53
N ILE A 57 -2.57 -14.52 5.74
CA ILE A 57 -1.84 -14.00 6.90
C ILE A 57 -0.31 -14.05 6.75
N GLN A 58 0.20 -14.97 5.93
CA GLN A 58 1.64 -15.15 5.70
C GLN A 58 2.19 -14.24 4.59
N ALA A 59 1.35 -13.40 3.99
CA ALA A 59 1.79 -12.46 2.97
C ALA A 59 2.85 -11.51 3.56
N THR A 60 3.95 -11.34 2.85
CA THR A 60 5.10 -10.51 3.25
C THR A 60 5.56 -9.65 2.08
N TYR A 61 6.17 -8.51 2.41
CA TYR A 61 6.81 -7.64 1.43
C TYR A 61 8.16 -7.15 1.95
N THR A 62 9.11 -6.97 1.04
CA THR A 62 10.47 -6.53 1.36
C THR A 62 10.69 -5.16 0.76
N VAL A 63 11.07 -4.19 1.60
CA VAL A 63 11.37 -2.81 1.22
C VAL A 63 12.88 -2.60 1.31
N ARG A 64 13.45 -2.03 0.26
CA ARG A 64 14.89 -1.70 0.15
C ARG A 64 15.06 -0.19 0.09
N LYS A 65 16.01 0.33 0.88
CA LYS A 65 16.49 1.71 0.78
C LYS A 65 18.01 1.75 0.94
N ILE A 66 18.64 2.82 0.47
CA ILE A 66 20.02 3.13 0.84
C ILE A 66 19.93 4.09 2.02
N SER A 67 20.54 3.72 3.14
CA SER A 67 20.61 4.55 4.34
C SER A 67 22.07 4.77 4.66
N SER A 68 22.53 6.03 4.68
CA SER A 68 23.92 6.37 4.99
C SER A 68 24.95 5.59 4.16
N GLY A 69 24.69 5.44 2.86
CA GLY A 69 25.57 4.69 1.93
C GLY A 69 25.42 3.16 1.98
N VAL A 70 24.70 2.60 2.96
CA VAL A 70 24.51 1.15 3.10
C VAL A 70 23.12 0.74 2.61
N GLY A 71 23.06 -0.33 1.82
CA GLY A 71 21.79 -0.91 1.38
C GLY A 71 21.10 -1.66 2.52
N VAL A 72 19.95 -1.14 2.97
CA VAL A 72 19.14 -1.72 4.04
C VAL A 72 17.87 -2.33 3.44
N GLU A 73 17.61 -3.59 3.78
CA GLU A 73 16.37 -4.29 3.43
C GLU A 73 15.61 -4.65 4.71
N ARG A 74 14.31 -4.38 4.73
CA ARG A 74 13.42 -4.84 5.80
C ARG A 74 12.24 -5.60 5.20
N THR A 75 11.95 -6.76 5.77
CA THR A 75 10.79 -7.57 5.39
C THR A 75 9.71 -7.41 6.44
N PHE A 76 8.51 -7.07 6.01
CA PHE A 76 7.35 -6.85 6.87
C PHE A 76 6.25 -7.87 6.51
N PRO A 77 5.61 -8.49 7.50
CA PRO A 77 4.34 -9.16 7.30
C PRO A 77 3.26 -8.13 6.96
N LEU A 78 2.46 -8.43 5.95
CA LEU A 78 1.44 -7.53 5.40
C LEU A 78 0.39 -7.16 6.44
N HIS A 79 0.00 -8.11 7.27
CA HIS A 79 -1.05 -7.96 8.29
C HIS A 79 -0.48 -7.78 9.71
N SER A 80 0.80 -7.40 9.85
CA SER A 80 1.41 -7.23 11.18
C SER A 80 0.78 -6.07 11.95
N PRO A 81 0.45 -6.24 13.25
CA PRO A 81 0.02 -5.14 14.12
C PRO A 81 1.18 -4.18 14.47
N ARG A 82 2.43 -4.60 14.22
CA ARG A 82 3.62 -3.73 14.41
C ARG A 82 3.79 -2.70 13.31
N VAL A 83 2.97 -2.75 12.27
CA VAL A 83 2.95 -1.72 11.20
C VAL A 83 1.69 -0.89 11.42
N ASP A 84 1.82 0.40 11.67
CA ASP A 84 0.67 1.27 11.84
C ASP A 84 -0.03 1.52 10.51
N LYS A 85 0.74 2.06 9.57
CA LYS A 85 0.23 2.53 8.29
C LYS A 85 1.25 2.29 7.19
N ILE A 86 0.75 1.92 6.02
CA ILE A 86 1.53 1.86 4.79
C ILE A 86 1.02 2.96 3.86
N GLU A 87 1.93 3.78 3.36
CA GLU A 87 1.62 4.81 2.37
C GLU A 87 2.38 4.51 1.08
N VAL A 88 1.68 4.59 -0.05
CA VAL A 88 2.33 4.49 -1.37
C VAL A 88 2.75 5.89 -1.78
N VAL A 89 4.05 6.14 -1.79
CA VAL A 89 4.64 7.45 -2.13
C VAL A 89 4.74 7.61 -3.64
N ARG A 90 5.13 6.53 -4.34
CA ARG A 90 5.37 6.58 -5.79
C ARG A 90 5.11 5.23 -6.44
N TYR A 91 4.48 5.24 -7.61
CA TYR A 91 4.22 4.03 -8.39
C TYR A 91 5.33 3.75 -9.40
N GLY A 92 5.92 2.56 -9.32
CA GLY A 92 7.02 2.15 -10.19
C GLY A 92 6.55 1.35 -11.40
N ARG A 93 7.16 1.63 -12.56
CA ARG A 93 7.02 0.79 -13.75
C ARG A 93 8.16 -0.22 -13.80
N VAL A 94 7.85 -1.46 -13.45
CA VAL A 94 8.75 -2.60 -13.55
C VAL A 94 8.11 -3.74 -14.31
N ARG A 95 8.95 -4.63 -14.86
CA ARG A 95 8.50 -5.82 -15.62
C ARG A 95 8.63 -7.13 -14.83
N ARG A 96 9.43 -7.14 -13.76
CA ARG A 96 9.71 -8.34 -12.94
C ARG A 96 8.98 -8.25 -11.60
N ALA A 97 8.50 -9.39 -11.09
CA ALA A 97 7.85 -9.48 -9.78
C ALA A 97 8.85 -9.42 -8.59
N LYS A 98 10.11 -9.80 -8.84
CA LYS A 98 11.22 -9.74 -7.87
C LYS A 98 12.36 -8.90 -8.44
N LEU A 99 12.76 -7.86 -7.73
CA LEU A 99 13.70 -6.84 -8.20
C LEU A 99 15.08 -6.96 -7.55
N TYR A 100 15.57 -8.19 -7.37
CA TYR A 100 16.86 -8.44 -6.72
C TYR A 100 18.05 -7.82 -7.46
N TYR A 101 17.91 -7.57 -8.77
CA TYR A 101 18.93 -6.89 -9.56
C TYR A 101 19.24 -5.48 -9.02
N LEU A 102 18.30 -4.83 -8.32
CA LEU A 102 18.52 -3.51 -7.68
C LEU A 102 19.56 -3.55 -6.55
N ARG A 103 20.01 -4.74 -6.13
CA ARG A 103 21.09 -4.89 -5.15
C ARG A 103 22.47 -4.54 -5.73
N ALA A 104 22.67 -4.83 -7.02
CA ALA A 104 23.92 -4.56 -7.72
C ALA A 104 23.96 -3.19 -8.39
N LEU A 105 22.81 -2.54 -8.55
CA LEU A 105 22.71 -1.23 -9.22
C LEU A 105 22.85 -0.08 -8.24
N HIS A 106 23.50 0.99 -8.68
CA HIS A 106 23.76 2.20 -7.90
C HIS A 106 23.41 3.47 -8.70
N GLY A 107 23.18 4.58 -8.00
CA GLY A 107 22.94 5.88 -8.61
C GLY A 107 21.81 5.88 -9.63
N LYS A 108 22.06 6.45 -10.82
CA LYS A 108 21.07 6.57 -11.91
C LYS A 108 20.58 5.21 -12.42
N ALA A 109 21.42 4.18 -12.40
CA ALA A 109 21.05 2.85 -12.88
C ALA A 109 20.00 2.16 -11.99
N ALA A 110 19.99 2.47 -10.68
CA ALA A 110 19.00 1.93 -9.73
C ALA A 110 17.65 2.65 -9.81
N ARG A 111 17.53 3.75 -10.57
CA ARG A 111 16.32 4.55 -10.64
C ARG A 111 15.23 3.82 -11.43
N ILE A 112 14.12 3.52 -10.76
CA ILE A 112 12.93 2.97 -11.40
C ILE A 112 12.13 4.10 -12.06
N PRO A 113 11.76 3.96 -13.35
CA PRO A 113 10.85 4.87 -14.03
C PRO A 113 9.48 4.91 -13.35
N GLU A 114 8.91 6.11 -13.25
CA GLU A 114 7.58 6.31 -12.67
C GLU A 114 6.47 5.90 -13.64
N ALA A 115 5.40 5.33 -13.11
CA ALA A 115 4.21 5.01 -13.89
C ALA A 115 3.38 6.28 -14.09
N ARG A 116 3.14 6.68 -15.36
CA ARG A 116 2.36 7.89 -15.71
C ARG A 116 0.88 7.83 -15.31
N LEU A 117 0.36 6.63 -15.06
CA LEU A 117 -1.03 6.39 -14.66
C LEU A 117 -0.99 5.50 -13.42
N ASN A 118 -1.79 5.83 -12.40
CA ASN A 118 -2.04 4.90 -11.29
C ASN A 118 -2.94 3.77 -11.83
N PRO A 119 -2.40 2.57 -12.11
CA PRO A 119 -3.20 1.52 -12.74
C PRO A 119 -4.11 0.80 -11.73
N ARG A 120 -4.04 1.16 -10.44
CA ARG A 120 -4.70 0.44 -9.34
C ARG A 120 -5.85 1.21 -8.69
N ILE A 121 -6.02 2.48 -9.04
CA ILE A 121 -7.30 3.15 -8.76
C ILE A 121 -8.29 2.63 -9.80
N ASN A 122 -9.25 1.83 -9.35
CA ASN A 122 -10.41 1.48 -10.15
C ASN A 122 -11.19 2.77 -10.49
N LYS A 123 -11.18 3.19 -11.76
CA LYS A 123 -11.91 4.37 -12.25
C LYS A 123 -13.41 4.33 -11.92
N ASN A 124 -14.00 3.15 -11.73
CA ASN A 124 -15.43 3.00 -11.42
C ASN A 124 -15.80 3.45 -10.00
N HIS A 125 -14.85 3.50 -9.05
CA HIS A 125 -15.12 3.95 -7.69
C HIS A 125 -15.24 5.47 -7.61
N LEU A 126 -14.37 6.20 -8.31
CA LEU A 126 -14.42 7.66 -8.42
C LEU A 126 -15.65 8.14 -9.21
N ILE A 127 -16.06 7.43 -10.27
CA ILE A 127 -17.28 7.79 -11.00
C ILE A 127 -18.51 7.62 -10.11
N ARG A 128 -18.56 6.59 -9.25
CA ARG A 128 -19.68 6.41 -8.31
C ARG A 128 -19.76 7.53 -7.28
N GLU A 129 -18.66 7.91 -6.64
CA GLU A 129 -18.68 9.01 -5.67
C GLU A 129 -18.99 10.36 -6.31
N VAL A 130 -18.38 10.64 -7.47
CA VAL A 130 -18.61 11.90 -8.19
C VAL A 130 -20.03 11.96 -8.77
N VAL A 131 -20.56 10.87 -9.35
CA VAL A 131 -21.96 10.80 -9.80
C VAL A 131 -22.92 10.87 -8.63
N PHE A 132 -22.62 10.25 -7.48
CA PHE A 132 -23.46 10.35 -6.28
C PHE A 132 -23.49 11.78 -5.72
N LEU A 133 -22.35 12.48 -5.67
CA LEU A 133 -22.26 13.90 -5.31
C LEU A 133 -22.98 14.82 -6.30
N LEU A 134 -22.81 14.60 -7.60
CA LEU A 134 -23.51 15.36 -8.66
C LEU A 134 -25.03 15.09 -8.65
N PHE A 135 -25.45 13.85 -8.34
CA PHE A 135 -26.86 13.49 -8.23
C PHE A 135 -27.51 14.05 -6.96
N TRP A 136 -26.77 14.10 -5.85
CA TRP A 136 -27.24 14.69 -4.59
C TRP A 136 -27.41 16.22 -4.71
N HIS A 137 -26.47 16.89 -5.38
CA HIS A 137 -26.57 18.33 -5.63
C HIS A 137 -27.75 18.69 -6.56
N LYS A 138 -28.11 17.82 -7.51
CA LYS A 138 -29.33 17.99 -8.34
C LYS A 138 -30.63 17.68 -7.61
N ARG A 139 -30.61 16.87 -6.54
CA ARG A 139 -31.82 16.52 -5.77
C ARG A 139 -32.17 17.59 -4.73
N LEU A 140 -31.18 18.32 -4.20
CA LEU A 140 -31.39 19.42 -3.25
C LEU A 140 -31.82 20.74 -3.92
N ALA A 141 -31.50 20.93 -5.20
CA ALA A 141 -31.93 22.10 -5.96
C ALA A 141 -33.42 22.06 -6.40
N GLY A 142 -34.13 20.94 -6.18
CA GLY A 142 -35.50 20.73 -6.63
C GLY A 142 -36.61 21.00 -5.60
N SER A 143 -36.29 21.24 -4.32
CA SER A 143 -37.30 21.34 -3.23
C SER A 143 -37.48 22.72 -2.62
N VAL A 144 -36.95 23.80 -3.22
CA VAL A 144 -37.12 25.17 -2.69
C VAL A 144 -37.76 26.05 -3.76
N LYS A 145 -39.02 25.75 -4.10
CA LYS A 145 -39.90 26.65 -4.87
C LYS A 145 -41.36 26.26 -4.61
N LEU A 146 -41.86 26.46 -3.39
CA LEU A 146 -43.29 26.42 -3.06
C LEU A 146 -43.53 27.08 -1.69
N LEU A 147 -43.03 28.31 -1.51
CA LEU A 147 -43.45 29.23 -0.46
C LEU A 147 -43.17 30.62 -1.02
N HIS A 148 -44.14 31.22 -1.69
CA HIS A 148 -44.39 32.66 -1.81
C HIS A 148 -45.69 32.81 -2.63
N ASN A 149 -46.66 33.52 -2.02
CA ASN A 149 -48.05 33.78 -2.38
C ASN A 149 -49.07 32.68 -2.08
#